data_AF-A0A962CMU8-F1
#
_entry.id   AF-A0A962CMU8-F1
#
_cell.length_a   1.000
_cell.length_b   1.000
_cell.length_c   1.000
_cell.angle_alpha   90.00
_cell.angle_beta   90.00
_cell.angle_gamma   90.00
#
_symmetry.space_group_name_H-M   'P 1'
#
loop_
_entity.id
_entity.type
_entity.pdbx_description
1 polymer ?
#
loop_
_entity_poly.entity_id
_entity_poly.type
_entity_poly.pdbx_seq_one_letter_code
_entity_poly.pdbx_strand_id
1 'polypeptide(L)'
;MKQRILTGLILAVIAVSFILLASGPLFAGLLAVVWLLAYWEWTRLIGMPLLVTRLLAVAANALLIAGLWSVRGESTWWVAITAGLLWWLLSLLWMRHFSFAASPTRGNRLLKLAAGTLALVPAWAALVEIHEHPQLGPLWTLFALLLVWVADSFAYFAGSRFGRNKLAPRISPGKTLEGVWGALAGSGLVAAI
;
A
#
# COMPACT_ATOMS: atom_id res chain seq x y z
N MET A 1 26.16 8.27 -2.68
CA MET A 1 25.26 8.88 -1.67
C MET A 1 24.51 10.11 -2.19
N LYS A 2 25.18 11.11 -2.79
CA LYS A 2 24.53 12.31 -3.36
C LYS A 2 23.35 12.01 -4.31
N GLN A 3 23.53 11.09 -5.25
CA GLN A 3 22.47 10.69 -6.20
C GLN A 3 21.23 10.12 -5.52
N ARG A 4 21.39 9.31 -4.46
CA ARG A 4 20.25 8.72 -3.71
C ARG A 4 19.44 9.78 -2.97
N ILE A 5 20.13 10.75 -2.35
CA ILE A 5 19.49 11.87 -1.63
C ILE A 5 18.72 12.75 -2.61
N LEU A 6 19.34 13.08 -3.76
CA LEU A 6 18.71 13.92 -4.77
C LEU A 6 17.46 13.26 -5.35
N THR A 7 17.53 11.98 -5.71
CA THR A 7 16.35 11.23 -6.21
C THR A 7 15.24 11.19 -5.17
N GLY A 8 15.57 10.93 -3.89
CA GLY A 8 14.57 10.91 -2.82
C GLY A 8 13.87 12.25 -2.63
N LEU A 9 14.62 13.35 -2.65
CA LEU A 9 14.07 14.70 -2.52
C LEU A 9 13.16 15.07 -3.70
N ILE A 10 13.59 14.78 -4.93
CA ILE A 10 12.80 15.02 -6.14
C ILE A 10 11.48 14.22 -6.08
N LEU A 11 11.55 12.95 -5.71
CA LEU A 11 10.35 12.11 -5.59
C LEU A 11 9.40 12.61 -4.49
N ALA A 12 9.93 13.10 -3.36
CA ALA A 12 9.11 13.69 -2.31
C ALA A 12 8.39 14.95 -2.80
N VAL A 13 9.09 15.86 -3.49
CA VAL A 13 8.48 17.07 -4.07
C VAL A 13 7.41 16.69 -5.10
N ILE A 14 7.70 15.73 -5.99
CA ILE A 14 6.74 15.25 -6.99
C ILE A 14 5.51 14.64 -6.30
N ALA A 15 5.70 13.77 -5.31
CA ALA A 15 4.60 13.12 -4.60
C ALA A 15 3.72 14.15 -3.86
N VAL A 16 4.32 15.08 -3.12
CA VAL A 16 3.58 16.12 -2.40
C VAL A 16 2.86 17.05 -3.37
N SER A 17 3.52 17.48 -4.44
CA SER A 17 2.90 18.32 -5.48
C SER A 17 1.74 17.61 -6.16
N PHE A 18 1.91 16.32 -6.48
CA PHE A 18 0.87 15.49 -7.06
C PHE A 18 -0.35 15.38 -6.14
N ILE A 19 -0.14 15.14 -4.84
CA ILE A 19 -1.24 15.03 -3.87
C ILE A 19 -1.97 16.36 -3.74
N LEU A 20 -1.25 17.48 -3.57
CA LEU A 20 -1.86 18.78 -3.26
C LEU A 20 -2.49 19.46 -4.47
N LEU A 21 -1.98 19.23 -5.68
CA LEU A 21 -2.34 20.00 -6.87
C LEU A 21 -3.16 19.21 -7.90
N ALA A 22 -3.16 17.87 -7.86
CA ALA A 22 -3.94 17.09 -8.81
C ALA A 22 -5.44 17.23 -8.54
N SER A 23 -6.24 17.34 -9.61
CA SER A 23 -7.69 17.16 -9.52
C SER A 23 -8.02 15.71 -9.16
N GLY A 24 -9.20 15.46 -8.57
CA GLY A 24 -9.64 14.12 -8.17
C GLY A 24 -9.49 13.05 -9.26
N PRO A 25 -10.00 13.26 -10.49
CA PRO A 25 -9.82 12.31 -11.59
C PRO A 25 -8.36 12.11 -12.02
N LEU A 26 -7.55 13.18 -12.03
CA LEU A 26 -6.12 13.07 -12.35
C LEU A 26 -5.37 12.30 -11.27
N PHE A 27 -5.68 12.55 -10.01
CA PHE A 27 -5.14 11.83 -8.86
C PHE A 27 -5.49 10.34 -8.95
N ALA A 28 -6.77 10.01 -9.15
CA ALA A 28 -7.24 8.64 -9.30
C ALA A 28 -6.57 7.91 -10.47
N GLY A 29 -6.47 8.55 -11.64
CA GLY A 29 -5.84 7.96 -12.82
C GLY A 29 -4.34 7.71 -12.66
N LEU A 30 -3.59 8.70 -12.17
CA LEU A 30 -2.14 8.53 -11.95
C LEU A 30 -1.85 7.54 -10.82
N LEU A 31 -2.64 7.55 -9.74
CA LEU A 31 -2.52 6.56 -8.66
C LEU A 31 -2.82 5.14 -9.17
N ALA A 32 -3.81 4.98 -10.05
CA ALA A 32 -4.10 3.69 -10.68
C ALA A 32 -2.90 3.17 -11.49
N VAL A 33 -2.22 4.03 -12.23
CA VAL A 33 -0.98 3.66 -12.97
C VAL A 33 0.08 3.17 -12.00
N VAL A 34 0.33 3.88 -10.90
CA VAL A 34 1.31 3.46 -9.87
C VAL A 34 0.93 2.10 -9.27
N TRP A 35 -0.35 1.87 -8.99
CA TRP A 35 -0.84 0.60 -8.45
C TRP A 35 -0.73 -0.56 -9.44
N LEU A 36 -0.98 -0.32 -10.73
CA LEU A 36 -0.82 -1.32 -11.77
C LEU A 36 0.65 -1.69 -11.98
N LEU A 37 1.57 -0.72 -11.87
CA LEU A 37 3.02 -0.99 -11.85
C LEU A 37 3.43 -1.80 -10.62
N ALA A 38 2.88 -1.48 -9.43
CA ALA A 38 3.11 -2.26 -8.22
C ALA A 38 2.58 -3.71 -8.36
N TYR A 39 1.40 -3.87 -8.95
CA TYR A 39 0.84 -5.19 -9.23
C TYR A 39 1.65 -5.96 -10.29
N TRP A 40 2.21 -5.27 -11.28
CA TRP A 40 3.13 -5.87 -12.24
C TRP A 40 4.38 -6.44 -11.56
N GLU A 41 4.99 -5.71 -10.63
CA GLU A 41 6.10 -6.22 -9.81
C GLU A 41 5.63 -7.39 -8.92
N TRP A 42 4.43 -7.30 -8.34
CA TRP A 42 3.83 -8.40 -7.58
C TRP A 42 3.74 -9.70 -8.41
N THR A 43 3.32 -9.61 -9.68
CA THR A 43 3.28 -10.79 -10.56
C THR A 43 4.65 -11.44 -10.79
N ARG A 44 5.74 -10.65 -10.76
CA ARG A 44 7.12 -11.16 -10.83
C ARG A 44 7.49 -11.87 -9.53
N LEU A 45 7.19 -11.25 -8.38
CA LEU A 45 7.52 -11.78 -7.06
C LEU A 45 6.86 -13.14 -6.79
N ILE A 46 5.65 -13.37 -7.29
CA ILE A 46 4.96 -14.65 -7.12
C ILE A 46 5.39 -15.72 -8.15
N GLY A 47 6.34 -15.40 -9.03
CA GLY A 47 6.94 -16.33 -9.98
C GLY A 47 6.02 -16.69 -11.16
N MET A 48 5.31 -15.70 -11.73
CA MET A 48 4.58 -15.93 -12.99
C MET A 48 5.56 -15.95 -14.18
N PRO A 49 5.66 -17.07 -14.92
CA PRO A 49 6.69 -17.22 -15.95
C PRO A 49 6.32 -16.55 -17.28
N LEU A 50 5.03 -16.51 -17.63
CA LEU A 50 4.59 -16.08 -18.96
C LEU A 50 4.23 -14.59 -18.98
N LEU A 51 4.74 -13.87 -19.97
CA LEU A 51 4.41 -12.45 -20.19
C LEU A 51 2.90 -12.24 -20.35
N VAL A 52 2.25 -13.08 -21.16
CA VAL A 52 0.81 -12.98 -21.46
C VAL A 52 -0.03 -13.09 -20.18
N THR A 53 0.25 -14.04 -19.29
CA THR A 53 -0.55 -14.21 -18.07
C THR A 53 -0.38 -13.03 -17.09
N ARG A 54 0.79 -12.40 -17.09
CA ARG A 54 1.05 -11.19 -16.29
C ARG A 54 0.33 -9.98 -16.86
N LEU A 55 0.37 -9.80 -18.18
CA LEU A 55 -0.38 -8.75 -18.88
C LEU A 55 -1.89 -8.91 -18.66
N LEU A 56 -2.41 -10.13 -18.76
CA LEU A 56 -3.82 -10.42 -18.46
C LEU A 56 -4.19 -10.10 -17.01
N ALA A 57 -3.32 -10.43 -16.05
CA ALA A 57 -3.56 -10.12 -14.64
C ALA A 57 -3.58 -8.61 -14.36
N VAL A 58 -2.67 -7.84 -14.99
CA VAL A 58 -2.64 -6.37 -14.89
C VAL A 58 -3.86 -5.77 -15.60
N ALA A 59 -4.20 -6.24 -16.80
CA ALA A 59 -5.37 -5.79 -17.56
C ALA A 59 -6.67 -6.05 -16.78
N ALA A 60 -6.80 -7.22 -16.14
CA ALA A 60 -7.93 -7.51 -15.27
C ALA A 60 -8.04 -6.52 -14.10
N ASN A 61 -6.92 -6.17 -13.45
CA ASN A 61 -6.91 -5.15 -12.40
C ASN A 61 -7.23 -3.75 -12.93
N ALA A 62 -6.76 -3.40 -14.13
CA ALA A 62 -7.09 -2.13 -14.77
C ALA A 62 -8.60 -2.03 -15.07
N LEU A 63 -9.21 -3.12 -15.57
CA LEU A 63 -10.65 -3.20 -15.80
C LEU A 63 -11.44 -3.15 -14.48
N LEU A 64 -10.96 -3.80 -13.41
CA LEU A 64 -11.57 -3.70 -12.09
C LEU A 64 -11.54 -2.27 -11.54
N ILE A 65 -10.40 -1.58 -11.66
CA ILE A 65 -10.27 -0.17 -11.26
C ILE A 65 -11.22 0.71 -12.08
N ALA A 66 -11.26 0.54 -13.41
CA ALA A 66 -12.15 1.30 -14.29
C ALA A 66 -13.64 1.03 -13.97
N GLY A 67 -14.01 -0.23 -13.73
CA GLY A 67 -15.37 -0.62 -13.34
C GLY A 67 -15.76 -0.03 -11.99
N LEU A 68 -14.87 -0.09 -11.00
CA LEU A 68 -15.10 0.55 -9.69
C LEU A 68 -15.26 2.07 -9.82
N TRP A 69 -14.43 2.71 -10.64
CA TRP A 69 -14.56 4.14 -10.91
C TRP A 69 -15.93 4.50 -11.51
N SER A 70 -16.46 3.68 -12.42
CA SER A 70 -17.77 3.94 -13.03
C SER A 70 -18.95 3.86 -12.07
N VAL A 71 -18.81 3.13 -10.96
CA VAL A 71 -19.84 2.99 -9.91
C VAL A 71 -19.47 3.77 -8.64
N ARG A 72 -18.58 4.76 -8.76
CA ARG A 72 -18.16 5.59 -7.64
C ARG A 72 -19.38 6.33 -7.06
N GLY A 73 -19.49 6.34 -5.73
CA GLY A 73 -20.63 6.91 -5.00
C GLY A 73 -21.78 5.92 -4.78
N GLU A 74 -21.78 4.77 -5.45
CA GLU A 74 -22.73 3.69 -5.18
C GLU A 74 -22.27 2.80 -4.00
N SER A 75 -23.17 1.92 -3.53
CA SER A 75 -22.86 0.96 -2.47
C SER A 75 -21.71 0.02 -2.84
N THR A 76 -21.58 -0.35 -4.12
CA THR A 76 -20.52 -1.22 -4.64
C THR A 76 -19.11 -0.68 -4.34
N TRP A 77 -18.92 0.65 -4.40
CA TRP A 77 -17.65 1.31 -4.05
C TRP A 77 -17.25 1.05 -2.60
N TRP A 78 -18.18 1.25 -1.67
CA TRP A 78 -17.98 1.03 -0.24
C TRP A 78 -17.83 -0.45 0.12
N VAL A 79 -18.53 -1.34 -0.60
CA VAL A 79 -18.34 -2.79 -0.46
C VAL A 79 -16.91 -3.18 -0.84
N ALA A 80 -16.35 -2.63 -1.92
CA ALA A 80 -14.98 -2.90 -2.33
C ALA A 80 -13.95 -2.42 -1.28
N ILE A 81 -14.12 -1.21 -0.76
CA ILE A 81 -13.27 -0.66 0.32
C ILE A 81 -13.35 -1.55 1.56
N THR A 82 -14.55 -1.93 1.97
CA THR A 82 -14.78 -2.79 3.15
C THR A 82 -14.18 -4.17 2.96
N ALA A 83 -14.31 -4.77 1.77
CA ALA A 83 -13.67 -6.03 1.44
C ALA A 83 -12.14 -5.94 1.53
N GLY A 84 -11.55 -4.82 1.11
CA GLY A 84 -10.13 -4.52 1.30
C GLY A 84 -9.74 -4.44 2.77
N LEU A 85 -10.49 -3.73 3.60
CA LEU A 85 -10.24 -3.64 5.03
C LEU A 85 -10.27 -5.04 5.69
N LEU A 86 -11.29 -5.84 5.39
CA LEU A 86 -11.39 -7.22 5.87
C LEU A 86 -10.22 -8.09 5.38
N TRP A 87 -9.80 -7.90 4.13
CA TRP A 87 -8.62 -8.56 3.58
C TRP A 87 -7.34 -8.19 4.34
N TRP A 88 -7.12 -6.90 4.62
CA TRP A 88 -5.97 -6.45 5.41
C TRP A 88 -5.97 -7.06 6.81
N LEU A 89 -7.12 -7.15 7.48
CA LEU A 89 -7.24 -7.86 8.77
C LEU A 89 -6.94 -9.37 8.64
N LEU A 90 -7.48 -10.03 7.61
CA LEU A 90 -7.21 -11.44 7.34
C LEU A 90 -5.72 -11.69 7.03
N SER A 91 -5.06 -10.75 6.35
CA SER A 91 -3.64 -10.84 6.01
C SER A 91 -2.75 -10.89 7.26
N LEU A 92 -3.18 -10.30 8.39
CA LEU A 92 -2.47 -10.41 9.67
C LEU A 92 -2.47 -11.86 10.18
N LEU A 93 -3.58 -12.60 9.99
CA LEU A 93 -3.65 -14.02 10.31
C LEU A 93 -2.75 -14.84 9.37
N TRP A 94 -2.69 -14.47 8.10
CA TRP A 94 -1.77 -15.12 7.16
C TRP A 94 -0.31 -14.87 7.55
N MET A 95 0.06 -13.68 8.03
CA MET A 95 1.41 -13.44 8.55
C MET A 95 1.74 -14.35 9.75
N ARG A 96 0.78 -14.63 10.63
CA ARG A 96 0.99 -15.62 11.71
C ARG A 96 1.27 -17.03 11.17
N HIS A 97 0.63 -17.39 10.06
CA HIS A 97 0.80 -18.67 9.36
C HIS A 97 1.60 -18.50 8.06
N PHE A 98 2.77 -17.84 8.11
CA PHE A 98 3.54 -17.43 6.92
C PHE A 98 3.98 -18.57 5.98
N SER A 99 3.98 -19.83 6.44
CA SER A 99 4.25 -21.00 5.59
C SER A 99 3.05 -21.38 4.71
N PHE A 100 1.84 -20.91 5.06
CA PHE A 100 0.63 -21.11 4.28
C PHE A 100 0.81 -20.48 2.89
N ALA A 101 0.56 -21.29 1.86
CA ALA A 101 0.74 -20.92 0.46
C ALA A 101 2.17 -20.44 0.07
N ALA A 102 3.21 -20.80 0.84
CA ALA A 102 4.59 -20.44 0.50
C ALA A 102 5.04 -21.06 -0.84
N SER A 103 4.73 -22.34 -1.07
CA SER A 103 5.18 -23.10 -2.25
C SER A 103 4.68 -22.52 -3.58
N PRO A 104 5.46 -22.58 -4.67
CA PRO A 104 5.13 -21.97 -5.97
C PRO A 104 4.15 -22.81 -6.82
N THR A 105 3.14 -23.43 -6.19
CA THR A 105 2.10 -24.18 -6.90
C THR A 105 1.15 -23.26 -7.66
N ARG A 106 0.40 -23.80 -8.63
CA ARG A 106 -0.59 -23.03 -9.39
C ARG A 106 -1.67 -22.43 -8.48
N GLY A 107 -2.20 -23.21 -7.53
CA GLY A 107 -3.21 -22.75 -6.57
C GLY A 107 -2.68 -21.62 -5.68
N ASN A 108 -1.48 -21.75 -5.15
CA ASN A 108 -0.87 -20.71 -4.31
C ASN A 108 -0.59 -19.43 -5.11
N ARG A 109 -0.23 -19.54 -6.40
CA ARG A 109 -0.08 -18.37 -7.28
C ARG A 109 -1.40 -17.64 -7.48
N LEU A 110 -2.50 -18.35 -7.70
CA LEU A 110 -3.83 -17.73 -7.81
C LEU A 110 -4.25 -17.03 -6.52
N LEU A 111 -4.02 -17.68 -5.37
CA LEU A 111 -4.28 -17.09 -4.06
C LEU A 111 -3.43 -15.83 -3.82
N LYS A 112 -2.14 -15.84 -4.19
CA LYS A 112 -1.27 -14.65 -4.13
C LYS A 112 -1.67 -13.56 -5.13
N LEU A 113 -2.23 -13.90 -6.29
CA LEU A 113 -2.79 -12.90 -7.22
C LEU A 113 -4.00 -12.20 -6.61
N ALA A 114 -4.96 -12.98 -6.09
CA ALA A 114 -6.11 -12.45 -5.38
C ALA A 114 -5.69 -11.57 -4.19
N ALA A 115 -4.67 -12.00 -3.45
CA ALA A 115 -4.08 -11.21 -2.36
C ALA A 115 -3.54 -9.85 -2.82
N GLY A 116 -2.84 -9.81 -3.95
CA GLY A 116 -2.35 -8.56 -4.53
C GLY A 116 -3.49 -7.65 -4.97
N THR A 117 -4.52 -8.19 -5.64
CA THR A 117 -5.70 -7.44 -6.06
C THR A 117 -6.43 -6.83 -4.85
N LEU A 118 -6.70 -7.64 -3.82
CA LEU A 118 -7.42 -7.21 -2.61
C LEU A 118 -6.59 -6.26 -1.72
N ALA A 119 -5.27 -6.31 -1.80
CA ALA A 119 -4.40 -5.36 -1.11
C ALA A 119 -4.36 -4.00 -1.84
N LEU A 120 -4.31 -4.02 -3.18
CA LEU A 120 -4.09 -2.81 -3.98
C LEU A 120 -5.40 -2.12 -4.38
N VAL A 121 -6.32 -2.79 -5.07
CA VAL A 121 -7.50 -2.13 -5.68
C VAL A 121 -8.38 -1.42 -4.63
N PRO A 122 -8.72 -2.03 -3.47
CA PRO A 122 -9.45 -1.32 -2.42
C PRO A 122 -8.66 -0.17 -1.79
N ALA A 123 -7.34 -0.30 -1.65
CA ALA A 123 -6.49 0.77 -1.11
C ALA A 123 -6.42 1.97 -2.06
N TRP A 124 -6.43 1.74 -3.37
CA TRP A 124 -6.58 2.80 -4.37
C TRP A 124 -7.92 3.52 -4.20
N ALA A 125 -9.04 2.77 -4.12
CA ALA A 125 -10.36 3.36 -3.93
C ALA A 125 -10.46 4.17 -2.63
N ALA A 126 -9.95 3.64 -1.53
CA ALA A 126 -9.95 4.34 -0.24
C ALA A 126 -9.12 5.63 -0.27
N LEU A 127 -7.95 5.62 -0.92
CA LEU A 127 -7.10 6.82 -0.98
C LEU A 127 -7.69 7.90 -1.90
N VAL A 128 -8.36 7.50 -2.99
CA VAL A 128 -9.15 8.39 -3.85
C VAL A 128 -10.30 9.01 -3.08
N GLU A 129 -11.02 8.21 -2.29
CA GLU A 129 -12.13 8.70 -1.46
C GLU A 129 -11.66 9.74 -0.42
N ILE A 130 -10.51 9.51 0.22
CA ILE A 130 -9.89 10.49 1.13
C ILE A 130 -9.52 11.76 0.37
N HIS A 131 -8.90 11.62 -0.80
CA HIS A 131 -8.40 12.76 -1.59
C HIS A 131 -9.52 13.66 -2.11
N GLU A 132 -10.65 13.08 -2.50
CA GLU A 132 -11.80 13.81 -3.02
C GLU A 132 -12.76 14.28 -1.93
N HIS A 133 -12.41 14.14 -0.65
CA HIS A 133 -13.22 14.64 0.45
C HIS A 133 -13.39 16.17 0.34
N PRO A 134 -14.62 16.72 0.42
CA PRO A 134 -14.91 18.11 0.00
C PRO A 134 -14.14 19.23 0.68
N GLN A 135 -13.67 19.00 1.92
CA GLN A 135 -13.12 20.06 2.76
C GLN A 135 -11.60 20.15 2.67
N LEU A 136 -10.93 19.05 3.00
CA LEU A 136 -9.47 19.01 3.18
C LEU A 136 -8.89 17.74 2.54
N GLY A 137 -9.55 17.15 1.54
CA GLY A 137 -9.19 15.85 0.99
C GLY A 137 -7.71 15.68 0.64
N PRO A 138 -7.09 16.58 -0.16
CA PRO A 138 -5.66 16.54 -0.44
C PRO A 138 -4.77 16.60 0.81
N LEU A 139 -5.17 17.39 1.81
CA LEU A 139 -4.46 17.51 3.08
C LEU A 139 -4.62 16.26 3.96
N TRP A 140 -5.80 15.64 3.98
CA TRP A 140 -6.02 14.34 4.64
C TRP A 140 -5.21 13.23 3.99
N THR A 141 -5.13 13.20 2.66
CA THR A 141 -4.27 12.28 1.92
C THR A 141 -2.81 12.48 2.27
N LEU A 142 -2.33 13.74 2.28
CA LEU A 142 -0.96 14.06 2.67
C LEU A 142 -0.69 13.68 4.12
N PHE A 143 -1.62 13.97 5.03
CA PHE A 143 -1.54 13.60 6.44
C PHE A 143 -1.43 12.08 6.62
N ALA A 144 -2.26 11.30 5.92
CA ALA A 144 -2.19 9.83 5.96
C ALA A 144 -0.82 9.31 5.50
N LEU A 145 -0.23 9.87 4.44
CA LEU A 145 1.12 9.49 3.99
C LEU A 145 2.21 9.96 4.96
N LEU A 146 2.08 11.15 5.53
CA LEU A 146 3.00 11.65 6.56
C LEU A 146 3.01 10.73 7.78
N LEU A 147 1.85 10.24 8.24
CA LEU A 147 1.78 9.26 9.32
C LEU A 147 2.59 8.00 9.00
N VAL A 148 2.48 7.48 7.76
CA VAL A 148 3.25 6.30 7.33
C VAL A 148 4.75 6.61 7.25
N TRP A 149 5.15 7.71 6.61
CA TRP A 149 6.57 8.07 6.46
C TRP A 149 7.25 8.33 7.80
N VAL A 150 6.55 8.98 8.72
CA VAL A 150 7.03 9.24 10.08
C VAL A 150 7.07 7.94 10.89
N ALA A 151 6.03 7.10 10.82
CA ALA A 151 6.01 5.80 11.47
C ALA A 151 7.21 4.94 11.04
N ASP A 152 7.49 4.85 9.74
CA ASP A 152 8.62 4.08 9.21
C ASP A 152 9.98 4.65 9.67
N SER A 153 10.12 5.98 9.66
CA SER A 153 11.35 6.65 10.10
C SER A 153 11.62 6.41 11.58
N PHE A 154 10.60 6.61 12.44
CA PHE A 154 10.73 6.38 13.87
C PHE A 154 10.90 4.90 14.21
N ALA A 155 10.23 3.99 13.47
CA ALA A 155 10.44 2.56 13.62
C ALA A 155 11.89 2.17 13.35
N TYR A 156 12.49 2.74 12.30
CA TYR A 156 13.88 2.50 11.95
C TYR A 156 14.84 3.01 13.02
N PHE A 157 14.69 4.26 13.48
CA PHE A 157 15.60 4.83 14.48
C PHE A 157 15.45 4.15 15.85
N ALA A 158 14.23 3.93 16.32
CA ALA A 158 13.99 3.25 17.59
C ALA A 158 14.43 1.79 17.52
N GLY A 159 14.12 1.09 16.42
CA GLY A 159 14.49 -0.30 16.23
C GLY A 159 15.99 -0.53 16.07
N SER A 160 16.70 0.37 15.39
CA SER A 160 18.16 0.25 15.23
C SER A 160 18.94 0.58 16.50
N ARG A 161 18.49 1.55 17.30
CA ARG A 161 19.21 1.99 18.51
C ARG A 161 18.82 1.22 19.77
N PHE A 162 17.55 0.83 19.91
CA PHE A 162 17.01 0.22 21.12
C PHE A 162 16.49 -1.21 20.90
N GLY A 163 16.52 -1.72 19.67
CA GLY A 163 15.93 -2.99 19.32
C GLY A 163 16.56 -4.19 20.03
N ARG A 164 15.81 -4.79 20.96
CA ARG A 164 16.18 -6.03 21.65
C ARG A 164 15.19 -7.15 21.37
N ASN A 165 13.91 -6.81 21.27
CA ASN A 165 12.85 -7.79 21.10
C ASN A 165 12.39 -7.84 19.64
N LYS A 166 12.63 -8.96 18.96
CA LYS A 166 12.22 -9.15 17.56
C LYS A 166 10.72 -9.35 17.43
N LEU A 167 10.09 -8.65 16.48
CA LEU A 167 8.64 -8.74 16.25
C LEU A 167 8.27 -10.03 15.50
N ALA A 168 8.96 -10.33 14.39
CA ALA A 168 8.66 -11.48 13.55
C ALA A 168 9.96 -12.06 12.94
N PRO A 169 10.77 -12.80 13.71
CA PRO A 169 12.13 -13.21 13.30
C PRO A 169 12.19 -13.98 11.97
N ARG A 170 11.17 -14.79 11.66
CA ARG A 170 11.12 -15.64 10.46
C ARG A 170 10.61 -14.92 9.20
N ILE A 171 9.91 -13.80 9.37
CA ILE A 171 9.27 -13.06 8.26
C ILE A 171 10.06 -11.79 7.94
N SER A 172 10.48 -11.06 8.98
CA SER A 172 11.23 -9.82 8.86
C SER A 172 12.20 -9.69 10.05
N PRO A 173 13.45 -10.22 9.91
CA PRO A 173 14.43 -10.23 11.00
C PRO A 173 14.82 -8.83 11.53
N GLY A 174 14.60 -7.78 10.72
CA GLY A 174 14.91 -6.40 11.06
C GLY A 174 13.86 -5.72 11.96
N LYS A 175 12.62 -6.22 12.02
CA LYS A 175 11.54 -5.57 12.80
C LYS A 175 11.62 -5.93 14.28
N THR A 176 11.49 -4.92 15.14
CA THR A 176 11.55 -5.03 16.61
C THR A 176 10.32 -4.41 17.27
N LEU A 177 9.97 -4.86 18.48
CA LEU A 177 8.89 -4.26 19.27
C LEU A 177 9.21 -2.81 19.64
N GLU A 178 10.46 -2.50 19.93
CA GLU A 178 10.89 -1.12 20.22
C GLU A 178 10.71 -0.23 18.99
N GLY A 179 10.91 -0.77 17.78
CA GLY A 179 10.58 -0.08 16.54
C GLY A 179 9.08 0.21 16.42
N VAL A 180 8.21 -0.75 16.77
CA VAL A 180 6.75 -0.52 16.77
C VAL A 180 6.36 0.60 17.74
N TRP A 181 6.92 0.61 18.96
CA TRP A 181 6.67 1.68 19.92
C TRP A 181 7.19 3.04 19.43
N GLY A 182 8.37 3.07 18.78
CA GLY A 182 8.87 4.26 18.12
C GLY A 182 7.91 4.76 17.04
N ALA A 183 7.42 3.88 16.18
CA ALA A 183 6.46 4.20 15.13
C ALA A 183 5.20 4.84 15.70
N LEU A 184 4.61 4.24 16.75
CA LEU A 184 3.41 4.74 17.43
C LEU A 184 3.64 6.11 18.08
N ALA A 185 4.80 6.32 18.72
CA ALA A 185 5.13 7.60 19.31
C ALA A 185 5.31 8.70 18.25
N GLY A 186 6.02 8.39 17.15
CA GLY A 186 6.27 9.33 16.06
C GLY A 186 4.99 9.72 15.32
N SER A 187 4.18 8.73 14.91
CA SER A 187 2.90 9.01 14.25
C SER A 187 1.88 9.66 15.20
N GLY A 188 1.88 9.28 16.47
CA GLY A 188 1.05 9.91 17.50
C GLY A 188 1.39 11.38 17.72
N LEU A 189 2.68 11.75 17.69
CA LEU A 189 3.11 13.15 17.75
C LEU A 189 2.58 13.95 16.56
N VAL A 190 2.68 13.40 15.36
CA VAL A 190 2.18 14.04 14.13
C VAL A 190 0.66 14.21 14.17
N ALA A 191 -0.06 13.24 14.72
CA ALA A 191 -1.52 13.32 14.87
C ALA A 191 -1.98 14.32 15.94
N ALA A 192 -1.11 14.71 16.86
CA ALA A 192 -1.41 15.65 17.94
C ALA A 192 -1.16 17.13 17.58
N ILE A 193 -0.57 17.39 16.41
CA ILE A 193 -0.25 18.72 15.87
C ILE A 193 -1.26 19.06 14.77
#